data_AF-A0A927SXZ6-F1
#
_entry.id   AF-A0A927SXZ6-F1
#
_cell.length_a   1.000
_cell.length_b   1.000
_cell.length_c   1.000
_cell.angle_alpha   90.00
_cell.angle_beta   90.00
_cell.angle_gamma   90.00
#
_symmetry.space_group_name_H-M   'P 1'
#
loop_
_entity.id
_entity.type
_entity.pdbx_description
1 polymer ?
#
loop_
_entity_poly.entity_id
_entity_poly.type
_entity_poly.pdbx_seq_one_letter_code
_entity_poly.pdbx_strand_id
1 'polypeptide(L)'
;MSTPIQTSIDLNTVATCIIKHRHLLAKTQSELAEALNVSFQAVSKWERGACLPDLQKLIKMADMFNISLDEFFNRRISDDNKYDHGIDNTALNTAKYLIECRCNLADLNDLLKHLSNAQLLRLGCFALQNHYKICELEIITNEFDSQSTCDFVISAIQNRYPAEDILPLTKELSSNQLCDVINAFTQYRHSTSGIESIITQLNEAQINDVIRSALDNGCKLSEIGALINIITSNKEI
;
A
#
# COMPACT_ATOMS: atom_id res chain seq x y z
N MET A 1 -8.54 19.44 39.81
CA MET A 1 -9.61 20.05 38.98
C MET A 1 -9.28 19.72 37.54
N SER A 2 -9.86 18.65 37.00
CA SER A 2 -9.63 18.25 35.60
C SER A 2 -10.47 19.14 34.69
N THR A 3 -9.83 19.85 33.77
CA THR A 3 -10.54 20.55 32.70
C THR A 3 -11.22 19.53 31.78
N PRO A 4 -12.47 19.78 31.32
CA PRO A 4 -13.11 18.90 30.35
C PRO A 4 -12.42 19.07 28.99
N ILE A 5 -12.10 17.96 28.34
CA ILE A 5 -11.64 17.94 26.96
C ILE A 5 -12.80 18.46 26.10
N GLN A 6 -12.66 19.64 25.50
CA GLN A 6 -13.63 20.18 24.57
C GLN A 6 -13.52 19.45 23.22
N THR A 7 -14.30 18.39 23.04
CA THR A 7 -14.58 17.75 21.73
C THR A 7 -15.64 18.57 20.97
N SER A 8 -15.31 19.78 20.50
CA SER A 8 -16.21 20.54 19.64
C SER A 8 -15.88 20.28 18.17
N ILE A 9 -16.79 19.63 17.44
CA ILE A 9 -16.73 19.48 15.98
C ILE A 9 -16.90 20.87 15.34
N ASP A 10 -15.97 21.26 14.45
CA ASP A 10 -16.06 22.53 13.73
C ASP A 10 -17.07 22.45 12.57
N LEU A 11 -18.16 23.22 12.72
CA LEU A 11 -19.24 23.36 11.74
C LEU A 11 -18.75 23.88 10.38
N ASN A 12 -17.73 24.74 10.36
CA ASN A 12 -17.22 25.33 9.12
C ASN A 12 -16.42 24.32 8.31
N THR A 13 -15.69 23.45 8.99
CA THR A 13 -14.98 22.32 8.37
C THR A 13 -15.97 21.39 7.67
N VAL A 14 -17.05 21.00 8.34
CA VAL A 14 -18.10 20.15 7.75
C VAL A 14 -18.78 20.83 6.56
N ALA A 15 -19.12 22.12 6.70
CA ALA A 15 -19.75 22.90 5.64
C ALA A 15 -18.87 22.94 4.36
N THR A 16 -17.58 23.19 4.54
CA THR A 16 -16.61 23.27 3.45
C THR A 16 -16.45 21.92 2.73
N CYS A 17 -16.43 20.82 3.50
CA CYS A 17 -16.35 19.48 2.94
C CYS A 17 -17.58 19.15 2.08
N ILE A 18 -18.79 19.42 2.58
CA ILE A 18 -20.04 19.18 1.83
C ILE A 18 -20.05 19.99 0.52
N ILE A 19 -19.70 21.28 0.56
CA ILE A 19 -19.62 22.14 -0.63
C ILE A 19 -18.65 21.53 -1.65
N LYS A 20 -17.41 21.26 -1.22
CA LYS A 20 -16.35 20.74 -2.07
C LYS A 20 -16.79 19.47 -2.79
N HIS A 21 -17.23 18.46 -2.06
CA HIS A 21 -17.55 17.15 -2.64
C HIS A 21 -18.85 17.18 -3.46
N ARG A 22 -19.82 18.01 -3.10
CA ARG A 22 -20.99 18.25 -3.94
C ARG A 22 -20.59 18.82 -5.31
N HIS A 23 -19.69 19.80 -5.34
CA HIS A 23 -19.20 20.39 -6.58
C HIS A 23 -18.37 19.40 -7.42
N LEU A 24 -17.56 18.55 -6.77
CA LEU A 24 -16.81 17.49 -7.46
C LEU A 24 -17.73 16.46 -8.14
N LEU A 25 -18.89 16.18 -7.53
CA LEU A 25 -19.93 15.34 -8.12
C LEU A 25 -20.82 16.10 -9.12
N ALA A 26 -20.52 17.36 -9.42
CA ALA A 26 -21.32 18.25 -10.28
C ALA A 26 -22.80 18.35 -9.87
N LYS A 27 -23.12 18.20 -8.58
CA LYS A 27 -24.50 18.26 -8.07
C LYS A 27 -24.87 19.65 -7.60
N THR A 28 -26.12 20.02 -7.79
CA THR A 28 -26.77 21.16 -7.14
C THR A 28 -27.16 20.82 -5.70
N GLN A 29 -27.42 21.83 -4.88
CA GLN A 29 -27.90 21.62 -3.50
C GLN A 29 -29.23 20.84 -3.47
N SER A 30 -30.09 21.03 -4.47
CA SER A 30 -31.36 20.30 -4.62
C SER A 30 -31.13 18.82 -4.91
N GLU A 31 -30.23 18.50 -5.85
CA GLU A 31 -29.90 17.11 -6.18
C GLU A 31 -29.22 16.39 -5.02
N LEU A 32 -28.41 17.10 -4.23
CA LEU A 32 -27.84 16.55 -2.99
C LEU A 32 -28.94 16.28 -1.94
N ALA A 33 -29.90 17.21 -1.80
CA ALA A 33 -31.01 17.05 -0.88
C ALA A 33 -31.91 15.86 -1.25
N GLU A 34 -32.20 15.68 -2.54
CA GLU A 34 -32.93 14.54 -3.07
C GLU A 34 -32.20 13.21 -2.79
N ALA A 35 -30.90 13.14 -3.10
CA ALA A 35 -30.09 11.95 -2.84
C ALA A 35 -30.06 11.55 -1.36
N LEU A 36 -30.11 12.52 -0.46
CA LEU A 36 -30.10 12.31 0.98
C LEU A 36 -31.50 12.20 1.59
N ASN A 37 -32.57 12.34 0.79
CA ASN A 37 -33.96 12.39 1.24
C ASN A 37 -34.15 13.43 2.38
N VAL A 38 -33.77 14.66 2.10
CA VAL A 38 -33.91 15.83 2.98
C VAL A 38 -34.40 17.04 2.20
N SER A 39 -34.77 18.12 2.91
CA SER A 39 -35.14 19.37 2.25
C SER A 39 -33.91 20.14 1.76
N PHE A 40 -34.09 20.91 0.69
CA PHE A 40 -33.09 21.86 0.20
C PHE A 40 -32.57 22.80 1.32
N GLN A 41 -33.48 23.26 2.19
CA GLN A 41 -33.14 24.14 3.29
C GLN A 41 -32.21 23.47 4.32
N ALA A 42 -32.26 22.14 4.47
CA ALA A 42 -31.33 21.41 5.33
C ALA A 42 -29.91 21.47 4.77
N VAL A 43 -29.73 21.14 3.49
CA VAL A 43 -28.43 21.22 2.80
C VAL A 43 -27.88 22.65 2.82
N SER A 44 -28.72 23.65 2.55
CA SER A 44 -28.32 25.08 2.60
C SER A 44 -27.88 25.53 4.00
N LYS A 45 -28.42 24.93 5.08
CA LYS A 45 -27.97 25.22 6.45
C LYS A 45 -26.63 24.54 6.75
N TRP A 46 -26.43 23.31 6.29
CA TRP A 46 -25.18 22.59 6.47
C TRP A 46 -24.02 23.27 5.74
N GLU A 47 -24.23 23.67 4.47
CA GLU A 47 -23.20 24.35 3.66
C GLU A 47 -22.87 25.76 4.17
N ARG A 48 -23.72 26.37 5.00
CA ARG A 48 -23.42 27.66 5.67
C ARG A 48 -22.87 27.51 7.09
N GLY A 49 -22.63 26.28 7.55
CA GLY A 49 -22.17 26.02 8.92
C GLY A 49 -23.20 26.35 9.99
N ALA A 50 -24.48 26.48 9.65
CA ALA A 50 -25.53 26.88 10.59
C ALA A 50 -25.96 25.74 11.52
N CYS A 51 -25.84 24.48 11.09
CA CYS A 51 -26.05 23.29 11.91
C CYS A 51 -25.33 22.08 11.29
N LEU A 52 -25.18 21.00 12.07
CA LEU A 52 -24.64 19.73 11.56
C LEU A 52 -25.76 18.88 10.93
N PRO A 53 -25.43 18.08 9.91
CA PRO A 53 -26.23 16.92 9.54
C PRO A 53 -26.21 15.88 10.67
N ASP A 54 -27.25 15.06 10.77
CA ASP A 54 -27.24 13.93 11.71
C ASP A 54 -26.24 12.84 11.27
N LEU A 55 -25.93 11.92 12.18
CA LEU A 55 -24.95 10.86 11.94
C LEU A 55 -25.29 9.99 10.73
N GLN A 56 -26.57 9.68 10.50
CA GLN A 56 -26.97 8.86 9.37
C GLN A 56 -26.76 9.59 8.05
N LYS A 57 -27.03 10.90 8.00
CA LYS A 57 -26.75 11.73 6.81
C LYS A 57 -25.25 11.90 6.59
N LEU A 58 -24.47 12.03 7.67
CA LEU A 58 -23.01 12.09 7.59
C LEU A 58 -22.41 10.82 6.98
N ILE A 59 -22.82 9.64 7.45
CA ILE A 59 -22.37 8.35 6.89
C ILE A 59 -22.76 8.24 5.42
N LYS A 60 -24.03 8.52 5.08
CA LYS A 60 -24.50 8.48 3.69
C LYS A 60 -23.76 9.46 2.77
N MET A 61 -23.41 10.64 3.29
CA MET A 61 -22.61 11.61 2.54
C MET A 61 -21.17 11.14 2.38
N ALA A 62 -20.55 10.57 3.42
CA ALA A 62 -19.21 10.01 3.35
C ALA A 62 -19.13 8.89 2.28
N ASP A 63 -20.10 7.98 2.28
CA ASP A 63 -20.22 6.92 1.27
C ASP A 63 -20.41 7.50 -0.14
N MET A 64 -21.31 8.46 -0.30
CA MET A 64 -21.60 9.10 -1.60
C MET A 64 -20.45 9.94 -2.12
N PHE A 65 -19.71 10.61 -1.23
CA PHE A 65 -18.52 11.41 -1.55
C PHE A 65 -17.27 10.55 -1.71
N ASN A 66 -17.37 9.27 -1.36
CA ASN A 66 -16.30 8.29 -1.33
C ASN A 66 -15.10 8.78 -0.49
N ILE A 67 -15.38 9.28 0.71
CA ILE A 67 -14.39 9.72 1.70
C ILE A 67 -14.67 9.08 3.05
N SER A 68 -13.65 8.93 3.90
CA SER A 68 -13.85 8.46 5.27
C SER A 68 -14.50 9.54 6.15
N LEU A 69 -15.09 9.15 7.28
CA LEU A 69 -15.59 10.13 8.25
C LEU A 69 -14.45 10.97 8.84
N ASP A 70 -13.24 10.43 8.98
CA ASP A 70 -12.09 11.20 9.46
C ASP A 70 -11.67 12.29 8.46
N GLU A 71 -11.70 11.98 7.15
CA GLU A 71 -11.51 12.98 6.09
C GLU A 71 -12.67 13.99 6.07
N PHE A 72 -13.91 13.52 6.24
CA PHE A 72 -15.09 14.37 6.30
C PHE A 72 -14.97 15.43 7.41
N PHE A 73 -14.41 15.06 8.57
CA PHE A 73 -14.17 15.97 9.69
C PHE A 73 -12.80 16.64 9.68
N ASN A 74 -12.01 16.48 8.62
CA ASN A 74 -10.64 17.01 8.51
C ASN A 74 -9.78 16.66 9.74
N ARG A 75 -10.02 15.48 10.34
CA ARG A 75 -9.18 14.96 11.40
C ARG A 75 -7.89 14.50 10.75
N ARG A 76 -6.86 15.32 10.86
CA ARG A 76 -5.49 14.87 10.59
C ARG A 76 -5.20 13.76 11.59
N ILE A 77 -5.17 12.53 11.10
CA ILE A 77 -4.50 11.43 11.82
C ILE A 77 -3.10 11.96 12.07
N SER A 78 -2.74 12.10 13.35
CA SER A 78 -1.46 12.67 13.76
C SER A 78 -0.32 11.90 13.08
N ASP A 79 0.63 12.65 12.55
CA ASP A 79 1.69 12.24 11.63
C ASP A 79 2.63 11.16 12.19
N ASP A 80 2.23 9.88 12.19
CA ASP A 80 3.14 8.76 12.44
C ASP A 80 2.95 7.55 11.49
N ASN A 81 2.17 7.68 10.41
CA ASN A 81 2.18 6.67 9.33
C ASN A 81 2.07 7.35 7.96
N LYS A 82 3.20 7.37 7.25
CA LYS A 82 3.28 7.79 5.84
C LYS A 82 2.47 6.83 4.96
N TYR A 83 1.25 7.22 4.59
CA TYR A 83 0.58 6.67 3.40
C TYR A 83 -0.04 7.79 2.57
N ASP A 84 0.61 8.01 1.43
CA ASP A 84 0.26 8.84 0.28
C ASP A 84 -1.20 8.62 -0.18
N HIS A 85 -2.09 9.59 0.04
CA HIS A 85 -3.41 9.67 -0.61
C HIS A 85 -3.33 10.51 -1.89
N GLY A 86 -2.60 10.02 -2.88
CA GLY A 86 -2.80 10.37 -4.28
C GLY A 86 -3.86 9.45 -4.89
N ILE A 87 -5.03 9.99 -5.24
CA ILE A 87 -6.09 9.43 -6.11
C ILE A 87 -5.93 7.92 -6.42
N ASP A 88 -6.39 7.04 -5.52
CA ASP A 88 -6.58 5.63 -5.87
C ASP A 88 -7.98 5.47 -6.50
N ASN A 89 -8.00 5.08 -7.78
CA ASN A 89 -9.18 4.81 -8.60
C ASN A 89 -10.19 3.91 -7.87
N THR A 90 -11.50 4.08 -8.12
CA THR A 90 -12.57 3.21 -7.59
C THR A 90 -12.25 1.73 -7.73
N ALA A 91 -11.62 1.30 -8.84
CA ALA A 91 -11.20 -0.09 -9.05
C ALA A 91 -10.18 -0.58 -8.00
N LEU A 92 -9.20 0.24 -7.62
CA LEU A 92 -8.21 -0.12 -6.60
C LEU A 92 -8.83 -0.17 -5.22
N ASN A 93 -9.71 0.78 -4.88
CA ASN A 93 -10.43 0.76 -3.60
C ASN A 93 -11.36 -0.46 -3.51
N THR A 94 -12.08 -0.79 -4.58
CA THR A 94 -12.89 -2.01 -4.65
C THR A 94 -12.02 -3.26 -4.50
N ALA A 95 -10.89 -3.34 -5.19
CA ALA A 95 -9.98 -4.48 -5.07
C ALA A 95 -9.42 -4.62 -3.65
N LYS A 96 -9.03 -3.52 -3.01
CA LYS A 96 -8.60 -3.50 -1.59
C LYS A 96 -9.72 -3.99 -0.67
N TYR A 97 -10.94 -3.50 -0.84
CA TYR A 97 -12.09 -3.94 -0.04
C TYR A 97 -12.37 -5.45 -0.18
N LEU A 98 -12.26 -6.00 -1.40
CA LEU A 98 -12.43 -7.43 -1.64
C LEU A 98 -11.35 -8.27 -0.94
N ILE A 99 -10.09 -7.79 -0.93
CA ILE A 99 -8.97 -8.41 -0.21
C ILE A 99 -9.21 -8.36 1.31
N GLU A 100 -9.67 -7.23 1.86
CA GLU A 100 -10.03 -7.12 3.29
C GLU A 100 -11.16 -8.09 3.67
N CYS A 101 -12.16 -8.23 2.80
CA CYS A 101 -13.31 -9.09 3.02
C CYS A 101 -13.01 -10.58 2.82
N ARG A 102 -11.78 -10.96 2.43
CA ARG A 102 -11.41 -12.34 2.06
C ARG A 102 -12.29 -12.92 0.96
N CYS A 103 -12.70 -12.08 0.00
CA CYS A 103 -13.44 -12.53 -1.17
C CYS A 103 -12.57 -13.40 -2.09
N ASN A 104 -13.20 -14.12 -3.01
CA ASN A 104 -12.47 -14.95 -3.96
C ASN A 104 -11.60 -14.06 -4.87
N LEU A 105 -10.29 -14.28 -4.82
CA LEU A 105 -9.30 -13.54 -5.59
C LEU A 105 -9.59 -13.59 -7.11
N ALA A 106 -10.18 -14.69 -7.62
CA ALA A 106 -10.56 -14.80 -9.03
C ALA A 106 -11.51 -13.68 -9.49
N ASP A 107 -12.32 -13.13 -8.58
CA ASP A 107 -13.25 -12.04 -8.88
C ASP A 107 -12.51 -10.70 -9.14
N LEU A 108 -11.21 -10.62 -8.81
CA LEU A 108 -10.39 -9.44 -9.09
C LEU A 108 -9.95 -9.35 -10.55
N ASN A 109 -9.94 -10.45 -11.31
CA ASN A 109 -9.31 -10.49 -12.65
C ASN A 109 -9.77 -9.36 -13.60
N ASP A 110 -11.06 -9.03 -13.60
CA ASP A 110 -11.58 -7.94 -14.43
C ASP A 110 -11.20 -6.57 -13.90
N LEU A 111 -11.05 -6.41 -12.57
CA LEU A 111 -10.58 -5.18 -11.96
C LEU A 111 -9.09 -4.94 -12.20
N LEU A 112 -8.26 -5.98 -12.16
CA LEU A 112 -6.80 -5.88 -12.33
C LEU A 112 -6.42 -5.24 -13.67
N LYS A 113 -7.17 -5.54 -14.75
CA LYS A 113 -6.97 -4.97 -16.10
C LYS A 113 -7.11 -3.44 -16.16
N HIS A 114 -7.76 -2.85 -15.17
CA HIS A 114 -8.00 -1.41 -15.09
C HIS A 114 -7.01 -0.69 -14.16
N LEU A 115 -6.07 -1.42 -13.56
CA LEU A 115 -5.07 -0.88 -12.66
C LEU A 115 -3.76 -0.59 -13.40
N SER A 116 -3.14 0.55 -13.11
CA SER A 116 -1.76 0.79 -13.55
C SER A 116 -0.77 -0.09 -12.76
N ASN A 117 0.46 -0.27 -13.26
CA ASN A 117 1.49 -1.05 -12.56
C ASN A 117 1.72 -0.56 -11.12
N ALA A 118 1.73 0.76 -10.90
CA ALA A 118 1.83 1.33 -9.56
C ALA A 118 0.64 0.95 -8.65
N GLN A 119 -0.56 0.87 -9.22
CA GLN A 119 -1.77 0.46 -8.49
C GLN A 119 -1.80 -1.04 -8.22
N LEU A 120 -1.35 -1.86 -9.17
CA LEU A 120 -1.17 -3.29 -9.00
C LEU A 120 -0.15 -3.59 -7.89
N LEU A 121 0.99 -2.90 -7.89
CA LEU A 121 1.99 -3.00 -6.82
C LEU A 121 1.39 -2.62 -5.46
N ARG A 122 0.68 -1.49 -5.37
CA ARG A 122 -0.02 -1.06 -4.14
C ARG A 122 -1.01 -2.12 -3.66
N LEU A 123 -1.78 -2.72 -4.56
CA LEU A 123 -2.73 -3.78 -4.23
C LEU A 123 -2.04 -5.04 -3.73
N GLY A 124 -0.96 -5.47 -4.40
CA GLY A 124 -0.15 -6.61 -3.96
C GLY A 124 0.41 -6.39 -2.56
N CYS A 125 1.04 -5.23 -2.31
CA CYS A 125 1.59 -4.90 -0.99
C CYS A 125 0.49 -4.85 0.08
N PHE A 126 -0.69 -4.34 -0.26
CA PHE A 126 -1.85 -4.35 0.62
C PHE A 126 -2.32 -5.78 0.95
N ALA A 127 -2.26 -6.70 -0.02
CA ALA A 127 -2.58 -8.10 0.21
C ALA A 127 -1.59 -8.77 1.18
N LEU A 128 -0.30 -8.46 1.08
CA LEU A 128 0.73 -8.92 2.03
C LEU A 128 0.47 -8.41 3.46
N GLN A 129 0.10 -7.14 3.60
CA GLN A 129 -0.28 -6.56 4.90
C GLN A 129 -1.51 -7.25 5.50
N ASN A 130 -2.40 -7.73 4.64
CA ASN A 130 -3.54 -8.55 5.02
C ASN A 130 -3.17 -10.04 5.12
N HIS A 131 -1.90 -10.43 5.24
CA HIS A 131 -1.46 -11.80 5.50
C HIS A 131 -1.87 -12.86 4.46
N TYR A 132 -2.10 -12.46 3.20
CA TYR A 132 -2.24 -13.43 2.11
C TYR A 132 -0.91 -14.14 1.83
N LYS A 133 -0.92 -15.43 1.52
CA LYS A 133 0.31 -16.13 1.11
C LYS A 133 0.72 -15.69 -0.29
N ILE A 134 2.02 -15.73 -0.59
CA ILE A 134 2.52 -15.33 -1.92
C ILE A 134 1.89 -16.19 -3.04
N CYS A 135 1.70 -17.49 -2.81
CA CYS A 135 1.04 -18.39 -3.77
C CYS A 135 -0.43 -18.04 -4.06
N GLU A 136 -1.11 -17.32 -3.16
CA GLU A 136 -2.49 -16.84 -3.40
C GLU A 136 -2.51 -15.57 -4.27
N LEU A 137 -1.38 -14.87 -4.36
CA LEU A 137 -1.26 -13.60 -5.06
C LEU A 137 -0.81 -13.73 -6.51
N GLU A 138 -0.73 -14.95 -7.05
CA GLU A 138 -0.31 -15.22 -8.43
C GLU A 138 -1.08 -14.37 -9.45
N ILE A 139 -2.39 -14.20 -9.25
CA ILE A 139 -3.22 -13.38 -10.16
C ILE A 139 -2.79 -11.91 -10.20
N ILE A 140 -2.22 -11.37 -9.12
CA ILE A 140 -1.73 -9.99 -9.04
C ILE A 140 -0.30 -9.94 -9.56
N THR A 141 0.55 -10.87 -9.10
CA THR A 141 1.98 -10.87 -9.44
C THR A 141 2.23 -11.16 -10.92
N ASN A 142 1.35 -11.92 -11.58
CA ASN A 142 1.45 -12.20 -13.00
C ASN A 142 1.24 -10.95 -13.88
N GLU A 143 0.58 -9.92 -13.34
CA GLU A 143 0.36 -8.65 -14.05
C GLU A 143 1.51 -7.64 -13.82
N PHE A 144 2.51 -7.98 -13.01
CA PHE A 144 3.63 -7.08 -12.73
C PHE A 144 4.64 -7.02 -13.87
N ASP A 145 5.15 -5.82 -14.11
CA ASP A 145 6.41 -5.67 -14.83
C ASP A 145 7.60 -6.05 -13.93
N SER A 146 8.79 -6.12 -14.52
CA SER A 146 10.02 -6.47 -13.82
C SER A 146 10.31 -5.56 -12.62
N GLN A 147 10.05 -4.24 -12.74
CA GLN A 147 10.30 -3.30 -11.66
C GLN A 147 9.30 -3.49 -10.50
N SER A 148 8.02 -3.61 -10.81
CA SER A 148 6.97 -3.85 -9.81
C SER A 148 7.18 -5.20 -9.11
N THR A 149 7.68 -6.20 -9.83
CA THR A 149 8.06 -7.50 -9.25
C THR A 149 9.19 -7.34 -8.23
N CYS A 150 10.23 -6.58 -8.56
CA CYS A 150 11.33 -6.26 -7.65
C CYS A 150 10.82 -5.54 -6.38
N ASP A 151 10.03 -4.48 -6.56
CA ASP A 151 9.51 -3.68 -5.45
C ASP A 151 8.53 -4.49 -4.55
N PHE A 152 7.74 -5.37 -5.15
CA PHE A 152 6.86 -6.29 -4.42
C PHE A 152 7.66 -7.32 -3.62
N VAL A 153 8.71 -7.92 -4.21
CA VAL A 153 9.61 -8.83 -3.51
C VAL A 153 10.26 -8.15 -2.31
N ILE A 154 10.77 -6.93 -2.47
CA ILE A 154 11.33 -6.14 -1.36
C ILE A 154 10.28 -5.91 -0.27
N SER A 155 9.04 -5.62 -0.66
CA SER A 155 7.93 -5.46 0.28
C SER A 155 7.58 -6.77 1.00
N ALA A 156 7.66 -7.93 0.34
CA ALA A 156 7.47 -9.24 0.96
C ALA A 156 8.56 -9.54 2.00
N ILE A 157 9.82 -9.22 1.70
CA ILE A 157 10.96 -9.35 2.64
C ILE A 157 10.73 -8.47 3.88
N GLN A 158 10.27 -7.23 3.68
CA GLN A 158 9.92 -6.31 4.77
C GLN A 158 8.84 -6.90 5.68
N ASN A 159 7.84 -7.56 5.10
CA ASN A 159 6.75 -8.22 5.82
C ASN A 159 7.11 -9.62 6.34
N ARG A 160 8.39 -10.01 6.32
CA ARG A 160 8.90 -11.27 6.91
C ARG A 160 8.36 -12.55 6.26
N TYR A 161 8.00 -12.49 4.98
CA TYR A 161 7.65 -13.69 4.22
C TYR A 161 8.87 -14.60 4.03
N PRO A 162 8.72 -15.93 4.10
CA PRO A 162 9.85 -16.84 4.03
C PRO A 162 10.52 -16.79 2.64
N ALA A 163 11.85 -16.93 2.61
CA ALA A 163 12.62 -16.78 1.38
C ALA A 163 12.19 -17.79 0.31
N GLU A 164 11.84 -19.02 0.71
CA GLU A 164 11.37 -20.08 -0.20
C GLU A 164 10.13 -19.69 -1.02
N ASP A 165 9.24 -18.86 -0.46
CA ASP A 165 8.04 -18.37 -1.15
C ASP A 165 8.35 -17.17 -2.06
N ILE A 166 9.38 -16.38 -1.71
CA ILE A 166 9.72 -15.14 -2.41
C ILE A 166 10.63 -15.40 -3.62
N LEU A 167 11.65 -16.26 -3.46
CA LEU A 167 12.70 -16.49 -4.46
C LEU A 167 12.17 -16.93 -5.85
N PRO A 168 11.07 -17.70 -5.98
CA PRO A 168 10.50 -18.01 -7.30
C PRO A 168 10.15 -16.77 -8.14
N LEU A 169 9.77 -15.65 -7.51
CA LEU A 169 9.42 -14.40 -8.19
C LEU A 169 10.64 -13.66 -8.75
N THR A 170 11.85 -13.98 -8.29
CA THR A 170 13.07 -13.26 -8.71
C THR A 170 13.67 -13.77 -10.01
N LYS A 171 13.10 -14.83 -10.60
CA LYS A 171 13.71 -15.57 -11.72
C LYS A 171 13.94 -14.71 -12.97
N GLU A 172 13.05 -13.77 -13.26
CA GLU A 172 13.07 -12.93 -14.46
C GLU A 172 13.65 -11.52 -14.17
N LEU A 173 14.23 -11.30 -12.99
CA LEU A 173 14.80 -10.00 -12.61
C LEU A 173 16.21 -9.81 -13.19
N SER A 174 16.54 -8.56 -13.52
CA SER A 174 17.88 -8.18 -13.94
C SER A 174 18.89 -8.27 -12.80
N SER A 175 20.18 -8.41 -13.10
CA SER A 175 21.23 -8.51 -12.08
C SER A 175 21.27 -7.31 -11.13
N ASN A 176 20.90 -6.11 -11.58
CA ASN A 176 20.80 -4.94 -10.71
C ASN A 176 19.63 -5.05 -9.72
N GLN A 177 18.45 -5.49 -10.18
CA GLN A 177 17.30 -5.73 -9.31
C GLN A 177 17.56 -6.87 -8.32
N LEU A 178 18.29 -7.91 -8.75
CA LEU A 178 18.74 -8.98 -7.85
C LEU A 178 19.66 -8.43 -6.74
N CYS A 179 20.55 -7.48 -7.04
CA CYS A 179 21.32 -6.80 -6.01
C CYS A 179 20.41 -6.06 -5.01
N ASP A 180 19.38 -5.34 -5.48
CA ASP A 180 18.42 -4.65 -4.62
C ASP A 180 17.67 -5.62 -3.69
N VAL A 181 17.27 -6.79 -4.23
CA VAL A 181 16.64 -7.86 -3.45
C VAL A 181 17.59 -8.39 -2.37
N ILE A 182 18.86 -8.69 -2.69
CA ILE A 182 19.82 -9.17 -1.69
C ILE A 182 20.10 -8.11 -0.62
N ASN A 183 20.23 -6.85 -1.05
CA ASN A 183 20.39 -5.73 -0.13
C ASN A 183 19.18 -5.63 0.81
N ALA A 184 17.96 -5.86 0.33
CA ALA A 184 16.78 -5.93 1.19
C ALA A 184 16.85 -7.10 2.19
N PHE A 185 17.25 -8.31 1.78
CA PHE A 185 17.42 -9.43 2.72
C PHE A 185 18.39 -9.10 3.86
N THR A 186 19.51 -8.45 3.55
CA THR A 186 20.52 -8.07 4.54
C THR A 186 20.06 -6.91 5.42
N GLN A 187 19.52 -5.85 4.82
CA GLN A 187 18.98 -4.67 5.53
C GLN A 187 17.90 -5.07 6.54
N TYR A 188 16.97 -5.93 6.12
CA TYR A 188 15.88 -6.36 6.99
C TYR A 188 16.26 -7.54 7.89
N ARG A 189 17.52 -8.02 7.91
CA ARG A 189 17.99 -9.19 8.68
C ARG A 189 17.14 -10.44 8.46
N HIS A 190 16.78 -10.67 7.22
CA HIS A 190 16.08 -11.87 6.81
C HIS A 190 17.08 -13.03 6.67
N SER A 191 16.59 -14.29 6.71
CA SER A 191 17.47 -15.45 6.49
C SER A 191 18.12 -15.37 5.11
N THR A 192 19.44 -15.56 5.06
CA THR A 192 20.23 -15.59 3.82
C THR A 192 20.24 -16.95 3.15
N SER A 193 19.62 -17.96 3.78
CA SER A 193 19.44 -19.29 3.22
C SER A 193 18.61 -19.22 1.92
N GLY A 194 19.12 -19.83 0.85
CA GLY A 194 18.47 -19.88 -0.46
C GLY A 194 18.84 -18.75 -1.42
N ILE A 195 19.41 -17.64 -0.92
CA ILE A 195 19.87 -16.52 -1.77
C ILE A 195 21.06 -16.93 -2.65
N GLU A 196 21.72 -18.05 -2.34
CA GLU A 196 22.78 -18.68 -3.14
C GLU A 196 22.42 -18.80 -4.63
N SER A 197 21.17 -19.14 -4.95
CA SER A 197 20.68 -19.25 -6.33
C SER A 197 20.59 -17.91 -7.07
N ILE A 198 20.53 -16.79 -6.35
CA ILE A 198 20.53 -15.45 -6.93
C ILE A 198 21.98 -15.00 -7.16
N ILE A 199 22.87 -15.30 -6.21
CA ILE A 199 24.28 -14.85 -6.23
C ILE A 199 25.01 -15.41 -7.47
N THR A 200 24.66 -16.61 -7.92
CA THR A 200 25.24 -17.21 -9.14
C THR A 200 24.95 -16.42 -10.41
N GLN A 201 23.99 -15.50 -10.40
CA GLN A 201 23.61 -14.65 -11.54
C GLN A 201 24.32 -13.29 -11.53
N LEU A 202 25.15 -13.00 -10.51
CA LEU A 202 25.85 -11.73 -10.33
C LEU A 202 27.33 -11.85 -10.72
N ASN A 203 27.91 -10.74 -11.18
CA ASN A 203 29.35 -10.64 -11.44
C ASN A 203 30.14 -10.29 -10.16
N GLU A 204 31.46 -10.46 -10.18
CA GLU A 204 32.31 -10.21 -9.01
C GLU A 204 32.18 -8.78 -8.45
N ALA A 205 32.01 -7.77 -9.31
CA ALA A 205 31.84 -6.39 -8.87
C ALA A 205 30.54 -6.20 -8.08
N GLN A 206 29.43 -6.73 -8.60
CA GLN A 206 28.12 -6.70 -7.96
C GLN A 206 28.11 -7.43 -6.61
N ILE A 207 28.74 -8.61 -6.54
CA ILE A 207 28.81 -9.37 -5.27
C ILE A 207 29.63 -8.59 -4.23
N ASN A 208 30.75 -7.99 -4.62
CA ASN A 208 31.55 -7.16 -3.72
C ASN A 208 30.77 -5.96 -3.18
N ASP A 209 29.96 -5.30 -4.02
CA ASP A 209 29.14 -4.17 -3.61
C ASP A 209 28.01 -4.58 -2.65
N VAL A 210 27.37 -5.73 -2.91
CA VAL A 210 26.37 -6.31 -1.99
C VAL A 210 26.99 -6.67 -0.64
N ILE A 211 28.19 -7.26 -0.62
CA ILE A 211 28.90 -7.56 0.63
C ILE A 211 29.21 -6.28 1.42
N ARG A 212 29.69 -5.23 0.75
CA ARG A 212 29.92 -3.94 1.39
C ARG A 212 28.64 -3.37 1.98
N SER A 213 27.55 -3.34 1.21
CA SER A 213 26.25 -2.86 1.68
C SER A 213 25.75 -3.65 2.89
N ALA A 214 25.93 -4.97 2.90
CA ALA A 214 25.54 -5.81 4.02
C ALA A 214 26.36 -5.51 5.29
N LEU A 215 27.66 -5.30 5.16
CA LEU A 215 28.53 -4.91 6.28
C LEU A 215 28.15 -3.52 6.82
N ASP A 216 27.85 -2.57 5.94
CA ASP A 216 27.38 -1.24 6.33
C ASP A 216 26.01 -1.29 7.05
N ASN A 217 25.14 -2.23 6.68
CA ASN A 217 23.88 -2.53 7.37
C ASN A 217 24.09 -3.29 8.70
N GLY A 218 25.33 -3.54 9.10
CA GLY A 218 25.69 -4.16 10.38
C GLY A 218 25.48 -5.68 10.41
N CYS A 219 25.45 -6.35 9.25
CA CYS A 219 25.52 -7.80 9.20
C CYS A 219 26.90 -8.29 9.62
N LYS A 220 26.96 -9.39 10.36
CA LYS A 220 28.23 -10.04 10.71
C LYS A 220 28.75 -10.85 9.52
N LEU A 221 30.07 -11.02 9.43
CA LEU A 221 30.71 -11.90 8.44
C LEU A 221 30.12 -13.33 8.45
N SER A 222 29.69 -13.83 9.60
CA SER A 222 29.00 -15.13 9.72
C SER A 222 27.62 -15.16 9.08
N GLU A 223 26.89 -14.03 9.04
CA GLU A 223 25.53 -13.92 8.50
C GLU A 223 25.55 -13.81 6.96
N ILE A 224 26.64 -13.27 6.42
CA ILE A 224 26.92 -13.20 4.98
C ILE A 224 27.92 -14.27 4.51
N GLY A 225 28.16 -15.30 5.33
CA GLY A 225 29.13 -16.36 5.02
C GLY A 225 28.84 -17.07 3.70
N ALA A 226 27.55 -17.27 3.36
CA ALA A 226 27.13 -17.83 2.07
C ALA A 226 27.52 -16.93 0.89
N LEU A 227 27.42 -15.60 1.04
CA LEU A 227 27.85 -14.62 0.02
C LEU A 227 29.37 -14.67 -0.18
N ILE A 228 30.13 -14.75 0.92
CA ILE A 228 31.60 -14.78 0.89
C ILE A 228 32.11 -16.09 0.30
N ASN A 229 31.53 -17.22 0.68
CA ASN A 229 31.97 -18.54 0.25
C ASN A 229 31.88 -18.70 -1.28
N ILE A 230 30.85 -18.13 -1.91
CA ILE A 230 30.69 -18.17 -3.38
C ILE A 230 31.81 -17.37 -4.08
N ILE A 231 32.24 -16.23 -3.53
CA ILE A 231 33.40 -15.50 -4.08
C ILE A 231 34.68 -16.32 -3.96
N THR A 232 34.92 -16.94 -2.80
CA THR A 232 36.14 -17.74 -2.59
C THR A 232 36.18 -18.97 -3.49
N SER A 233 35.04 -19.63 -3.73
CA SER A 233 34.97 -20.79 -4.64
C SER A 233 35.13 -20.41 -6.11
N ASN A 234 34.72 -19.20 -6.53
CA ASN A 234 34.92 -18.72 -7.90
C ASN A 234 36.36 -18.23 -8.19
N LYS A 235 37.22 -18.08 -7.15
CA LYS A 235 38.65 -17.72 -7.32
C LYS A 235 39.59 -18.92 -7.44
N GLU A 236 39.10 -20.14 -7.27
CA GLU A 236 39.90 -21.37 -7.37
C GLU A 236 39.80 -22.06 -8.76
N ILE A 237 39.28 -21.38 -9.78
CA ILE A 237 39.19 -21.84 -11.18
C ILE A 237 39.94 -20.86 -12.09
#